data_AF-A0A7L9FGY5-F1
#
_entry.id   AF-A0A7L9FGY5-F1
#
_cell.length_a   1.000
_cell.length_b   1.000
_cell.length_c   1.000
_cell.angle_alpha   90.00
_cell.angle_beta   90.00
_cell.angle_gamma   90.00
#
_symmetry.space_group_name_H-M   'P 1'
#
loop_
_entity.id
_entity.type
_entity.pdbx_description
1 polymer ?
#
loop_
_entity_poly.entity_id
_entity_poly.type
_entity_poly.pdbx_seq_one_letter_code
_entity_poly.pdbx_strand_id
1 'polypeptide(L)'
;MMLQWEVYSRFAPQLGGGDKLYNRDFPWYNSTQLKALYPDKNELRAALYFLFYMPFRTYHITDESRPFDGVFIYGIEGARVGLLDGLKYYQKIAGLYPNGTIGKWNEDPRLGYYGWLDDRFHHRVHTIVGKYLGFSEDFIRKHLVSVGELHSFPEFLEEVNKTFGMDQFLTRNWKYWDLLKFVCGYWYYTTGDNISTDFTIPQTLRIFGFPTAHINIEPSPKGAGPSDWAVSLPYPIAKSLQEEFPNNKILYGPGYTFGLFNCSEEGLIKDGIKKVYVFYFGDVPVYLMKKS
;
A
#
# COMPACT_ATOMS: atom_id res chain seq x y z
N MET A 1 -2.77 -15.03 -20.05
CA MET A 1 -3.32 -15.85 -18.96
C MET A 1 -2.38 -16.95 -18.48
N MET A 2 -1.78 -17.78 -19.35
CA MET A 2 -0.87 -18.86 -18.88
C MET A 2 0.31 -18.35 -18.05
N LEU A 3 1.01 -17.29 -18.51
CA LEU A 3 2.12 -16.70 -17.75
C LEU A 3 1.70 -16.24 -16.35
N GLN A 4 0.55 -15.56 -16.22
CA GLN A 4 0.06 -15.13 -14.90
C GLN A 4 -0.19 -16.34 -14.01
N TRP A 5 -0.88 -17.35 -14.52
CA TRP A 5 -1.11 -18.59 -13.78
C TRP A 5 0.19 -19.25 -13.34
N GLU A 6 1.19 -19.35 -14.22
CA GLU A 6 2.52 -19.91 -13.91
C GLU A 6 3.24 -19.11 -12.83
N VAL A 7 3.19 -17.77 -12.88
CA VAL A 7 3.81 -16.90 -11.88
C VAL A 7 3.16 -17.10 -10.51
N TYR A 8 1.84 -17.01 -10.40
CA TYR A 8 1.14 -17.15 -9.12
C TYR A 8 1.25 -18.57 -8.56
N SER A 9 1.11 -19.58 -9.41
CA SER A 9 1.18 -21.01 -9.03
C SER A 9 2.47 -21.38 -8.32
N ARG A 10 3.59 -20.68 -8.61
CA ARG A 10 4.87 -20.89 -7.91
C ARG A 10 4.80 -20.67 -6.40
N PHE A 11 3.80 -19.93 -5.92
CA PHE A 11 3.61 -19.61 -4.51
C PHE A 11 2.60 -20.53 -3.84
N ALA A 12 1.77 -21.26 -4.58
CA ALA A 12 0.80 -22.17 -4.00
C ALA A 12 1.52 -23.32 -3.24
N PRO A 13 1.20 -23.61 -1.97
CA PRO A 13 1.87 -24.66 -1.19
C PRO A 13 1.84 -26.03 -1.86
N GLN A 14 0.70 -26.39 -2.47
CA GLN A 14 0.52 -27.66 -3.18
C GLN A 14 1.36 -27.79 -4.47
N LEU A 15 2.01 -26.71 -4.91
CA LEU A 15 2.90 -26.68 -6.08
C LEU A 15 4.36 -26.37 -5.68
N GLY A 16 4.73 -26.70 -4.43
CA GLY A 16 6.10 -26.49 -3.92
C GLY A 16 6.40 -25.05 -3.51
N GLY A 17 5.37 -24.22 -3.35
CA GLY A 17 5.52 -22.81 -2.93
C GLY A 17 5.52 -22.60 -1.41
N GLY A 18 5.38 -23.66 -0.60
CA GLY A 18 5.12 -23.55 0.85
C GLY A 18 6.12 -22.68 1.61
N ASP A 19 7.42 -22.85 1.33
CA ASP A 19 8.51 -22.16 2.02
C ASP A 19 8.76 -20.73 1.50
N LYS A 20 8.03 -20.30 0.46
CA LYS A 20 8.20 -18.97 -0.12
C LYS A 20 7.51 -17.92 0.72
N LEU A 21 8.20 -16.78 0.87
CA LEU A 21 7.69 -15.57 1.54
C LEU A 21 6.48 -15.01 0.79
N TYR A 22 5.27 -15.31 1.25
CA TYR A 22 4.04 -14.94 0.56
C TYR A 22 2.93 -14.70 1.58
N ASN A 23 2.05 -13.72 1.33
CA ASN A 23 0.87 -13.48 2.14
C ASN A 23 -0.09 -14.68 2.07
N ARG A 24 -0.14 -15.48 3.13
CA ARG A 24 -1.01 -16.66 3.23
C ARG A 24 -2.41 -16.33 3.74
N ASP A 25 -2.64 -15.10 4.21
CA ASP A 25 -3.98 -14.64 4.59
C ASP A 25 -4.80 -14.16 3.37
N PHE A 26 -4.28 -14.38 2.17
CA PHE A 26 -5.06 -14.39 0.93
C PHE A 26 -4.80 -15.68 0.12
N PRO A 27 -5.32 -16.84 0.58
CA PRO A 27 -5.06 -18.13 -0.04
C PRO A 27 -5.94 -18.32 -1.29
N TRP A 28 -5.65 -17.58 -2.37
CA TRP A 28 -6.39 -17.63 -3.64
C TRP A 28 -6.50 -19.06 -4.23
N TYR A 29 -5.59 -19.95 -3.82
CA TYR A 29 -5.54 -21.36 -4.21
C TYR A 29 -6.37 -22.30 -3.33
N ASN A 30 -7.01 -21.81 -2.25
CA ASN A 30 -7.86 -22.58 -1.34
C ASN A 30 -9.20 -21.86 -1.11
N SER A 31 -10.22 -22.26 -1.85
CA SER A 31 -11.53 -21.58 -1.80
C SER A 31 -12.22 -21.62 -0.43
N THR A 32 -12.01 -22.67 0.38
CA THR A 32 -12.62 -22.79 1.71
C THR A 32 -12.01 -21.79 2.67
N GLN A 33 -10.67 -21.74 2.74
CA GLN A 33 -9.96 -20.77 3.58
C GLN A 33 -10.25 -19.34 3.12
N LEU A 34 -10.25 -19.11 1.81
CA LEU A 34 -10.50 -17.80 1.24
C LEU A 34 -11.91 -17.28 1.59
N LYS A 35 -12.94 -18.12 1.54
CA LYS A 35 -14.31 -17.77 1.97
C LYS A 35 -14.42 -17.51 3.47
N ALA A 36 -13.58 -18.15 4.30
CA ALA A 36 -13.54 -17.86 5.73
C ALA A 36 -12.94 -16.48 6.01
N LEU A 37 -11.92 -16.08 5.24
CA LEU A 37 -11.26 -14.78 5.35
C LEU A 37 -12.05 -13.65 4.66
N TYR A 38 -12.89 -13.98 3.67
CA TYR A 38 -13.74 -13.06 2.92
C TYR A 38 -15.16 -13.64 2.80
N PRO A 39 -15.98 -13.51 3.87
CA PRO A 39 -17.30 -14.13 3.92
C PRO A 39 -18.31 -13.46 2.96
N ASP A 40 -18.17 -12.16 2.71
CA ASP A 40 -18.96 -11.48 1.70
C ASP A 40 -18.47 -11.81 0.28
N LYS A 41 -19.39 -12.23 -0.58
CA LYS A 41 -19.07 -12.68 -1.94
C LYS A 41 -18.61 -11.54 -2.86
N ASN A 42 -19.10 -10.33 -2.67
CA ASN A 42 -18.72 -9.18 -3.48
C ASN A 42 -17.33 -8.66 -3.06
N GLU A 43 -17.06 -8.62 -1.76
CA GLU A 43 -15.74 -8.29 -1.23
C GLU A 43 -14.69 -9.31 -1.69
N LEU A 44 -15.02 -10.61 -1.63
CA LEU A 44 -14.15 -11.65 -2.18
C LEU A 44 -13.88 -11.47 -3.67
N ARG A 45 -14.91 -11.18 -4.48
CA ARG A 45 -14.74 -10.95 -5.92
C ARG A 45 -13.85 -9.74 -6.20
N ALA A 46 -14.03 -8.65 -5.46
CA ALA A 46 -13.21 -7.46 -5.59
C ALA A 46 -11.74 -7.73 -5.22
N ALA A 47 -11.49 -8.43 -4.11
CA ALA A 47 -10.12 -8.80 -3.72
C ALA A 47 -9.45 -9.73 -4.75
N LEU A 48 -10.17 -10.73 -5.29
CA LEU A 48 -9.65 -11.56 -6.37
C LEU A 48 -9.33 -10.75 -7.63
N TYR A 49 -10.20 -9.80 -8.00
CA TYR A 49 -9.95 -8.89 -9.10
C TYR A 49 -8.67 -8.07 -8.88
N PHE A 50 -8.48 -7.50 -7.70
CA PHE A 50 -7.29 -6.68 -7.39
C PHE A 50 -5.99 -7.47 -7.31
N LEU A 51 -6.03 -8.75 -6.91
CA LEU A 51 -4.86 -9.63 -6.95
C LEU A 51 -4.46 -9.91 -8.41
N PHE A 52 -5.42 -10.30 -9.24
CA PHE A 52 -5.16 -10.71 -10.62
C PHE A 52 -5.22 -9.56 -11.63
N TYR A 53 -5.35 -8.31 -11.17
CA TYR A 53 -5.38 -7.14 -12.03
C TYR A 53 -4.08 -7.03 -12.82
N MET A 54 -4.22 -6.90 -14.13
CA MET A 54 -3.14 -6.73 -15.07
C MET A 54 -3.17 -5.28 -15.56
N PRO A 55 -2.17 -4.44 -15.24
CA PRO A 55 -2.20 -3.06 -15.66
C PRO A 55 -2.02 -2.97 -17.19
N PHE A 56 -2.73 -2.03 -17.81
CA PHE A 56 -2.57 -1.72 -19.24
C PHE A 56 -1.25 -0.98 -19.55
N ARG A 57 -0.57 -0.50 -18.50
CA ARG A 57 0.71 0.22 -18.57
C ARG A 57 1.58 -0.18 -17.37
N THR A 58 2.84 -0.48 -17.64
CA THR A 58 3.86 -0.80 -16.63
C THR A 58 5.06 0.12 -16.81
N TYR A 59 5.72 0.49 -15.72
CA TYR A 59 7.03 1.13 -15.76
C TYR A 59 8.12 0.07 -15.65
N HIS A 60 8.91 -0.09 -16.71
CA HIS A 60 9.98 -1.08 -16.79
C HIS A 60 11.33 -0.44 -16.52
N ILE A 61 12.03 -0.91 -15.48
CA ILE A 61 13.38 -0.48 -15.15
C ILE A 61 14.36 -1.22 -16.05
N THR A 62 14.90 -0.52 -17.05
CA THR A 62 15.86 -1.05 -18.03
C THR A 62 17.29 -1.15 -17.48
N ASP A 63 17.63 -0.30 -16.50
CA ASP A 63 18.93 -0.22 -15.85
C ASP A 63 18.73 0.00 -14.34
N GLU A 64 19.07 -0.98 -13.51
CA GLU A 64 18.88 -0.88 -12.06
C GLU A 64 19.77 0.15 -11.38
N SER A 65 20.85 0.60 -12.04
CA SER A 65 21.67 1.72 -11.54
C SER A 65 20.99 3.07 -11.74
N ARG A 66 20.00 3.14 -12.63
CA ARG A 66 19.22 4.33 -12.97
C ARG A 66 17.73 4.00 -12.98
N PRO A 67 17.16 3.67 -11.81
CA PRO A 67 15.77 3.23 -11.71
C PRO A 67 14.73 4.28 -12.11
N PHE A 68 15.14 5.56 -12.26
CA PHE A 68 14.30 6.66 -12.76
C PHE A 68 14.30 6.81 -14.29
N ASP A 69 15.23 6.15 -14.99
CA ASP A 69 15.37 6.19 -16.46
C ASP A 69 14.63 5.04 -17.17
N GLY A 70 13.76 4.34 -16.45
CA GLY A 70 12.90 3.29 -17.00
C GLY A 70 11.89 3.81 -18.04
N VAL A 71 11.23 2.87 -18.71
CA VAL A 71 10.34 3.15 -19.84
C VAL A 71 8.92 2.65 -19.56
N PHE A 72 7.93 3.39 -20.05
CA PHE A 72 6.53 2.91 -20.01
C PHE A 72 6.27 1.93 -21.15
N ILE A 73 5.77 0.75 -20.80
CA ILE A 73 5.37 -0.29 -21.75
C ILE A 73 3.87 -0.50 -21.61
N TYR A 74 3.18 -0.62 -22.75
CA TYR A 74 1.72 -0.60 -22.83
C TYR A 74 1.15 -1.92 -23.36
N GLY A 75 -0.15 -2.11 -23.13
CA GLY A 75 -0.92 -3.23 -23.65
C GLY A 75 -0.47 -4.58 -23.10
N ILE A 76 -0.67 -5.64 -23.90
CA ILE A 76 -0.34 -7.03 -23.52
C ILE A 76 1.15 -7.17 -23.17
N GLU A 77 2.02 -6.45 -23.87
CA GLU A 77 3.45 -6.47 -23.61
C GLU A 77 3.79 -5.81 -22.27
N GLY A 78 3.16 -4.67 -21.95
CA GLY A 78 3.27 -4.04 -20.62
C GLY A 78 2.79 -4.96 -19.50
N ALA A 79 1.70 -5.70 -19.76
CA ALA A 79 1.17 -6.70 -18.84
C ALA A 79 2.17 -7.86 -18.62
N ARG A 80 2.78 -8.37 -19.70
CA ARG A 80 3.80 -9.43 -19.67
C ARG A 80 5.04 -8.98 -18.90
N VAL A 81 5.59 -7.81 -19.24
CA VAL A 81 6.75 -7.24 -18.56
C VAL A 81 6.44 -6.99 -17.09
N GLY A 82 5.25 -6.48 -16.77
CA GLY A 82 4.82 -6.28 -15.38
C GLY A 82 4.83 -7.56 -14.54
N LEU A 83 4.39 -8.68 -15.08
CA LEU A 83 4.49 -9.95 -14.35
C LEU A 83 5.92 -10.41 -14.12
N LEU A 84 6.78 -10.27 -15.15
CA LEU A 84 8.17 -10.71 -15.07
C LEU A 84 9.00 -9.82 -14.13
N ASP A 85 8.85 -8.51 -14.24
CA ASP A 85 9.46 -7.54 -13.33
C ASP A 85 8.95 -7.75 -11.90
N GLY A 86 7.65 -7.96 -11.72
CA GLY A 86 7.08 -8.25 -10.41
C GLY A 86 7.71 -9.49 -9.77
N LEU A 87 7.91 -10.57 -10.55
CA LEU A 87 8.58 -11.78 -10.08
C LEU A 87 10.07 -11.56 -9.79
N LYS A 88 10.76 -10.81 -10.64
CA LYS A 88 12.18 -10.43 -10.47
C LYS A 88 12.37 -9.66 -9.16
N TYR A 89 11.56 -8.63 -8.92
CA TYR A 89 11.67 -7.81 -7.72
C TYR A 89 11.13 -8.51 -6.47
N TYR A 90 10.15 -9.41 -6.61
CA TYR A 90 9.81 -10.34 -5.55
C TYR A 90 11.04 -11.13 -5.08
N GLN A 91 11.80 -11.74 -5.99
CA GLN A 91 12.97 -12.55 -5.62
C GLN A 91 14.04 -11.70 -4.94
N LYS A 92 14.27 -10.49 -5.45
CA LYS A 92 15.23 -9.54 -4.88
C LYS A 92 14.84 -9.11 -3.46
N ILE A 93 13.60 -8.66 -3.27
CA ILE A 93 13.12 -8.20 -1.96
C ILE A 93 13.00 -9.37 -0.97
N ALA A 94 12.54 -10.54 -1.42
CA ALA A 94 12.46 -11.72 -0.57
C ALA A 94 13.84 -12.21 -0.09
N GLY A 95 14.89 -12.00 -0.89
CA GLY A 95 16.27 -12.29 -0.50
C GLY A 95 16.86 -11.30 0.52
N LEU A 96 16.25 -10.12 0.67
CA LEU A 96 16.65 -9.11 1.65
C LEU A 96 15.82 -9.21 2.94
N TYR A 97 14.53 -9.52 2.84
CA TYR A 97 13.66 -9.60 4.01
C TYR A 97 14.08 -10.74 4.97
N PRO A 98 14.06 -10.55 6.31
CA PRO A 98 13.56 -9.38 7.03
C PRO A 98 14.60 -8.30 7.40
N ASN A 99 15.88 -8.62 7.28
CA ASN A 99 16.98 -7.86 7.92
C ASN A 99 17.94 -7.20 6.94
N GLY A 100 17.74 -7.38 5.65
CA GLY A 100 18.57 -6.82 4.60
C GLY A 100 18.36 -5.32 4.47
N THR A 101 19.42 -4.64 4.07
CA THR A 101 19.47 -3.19 3.85
C THR A 101 19.60 -2.88 2.36
N ILE A 102 19.30 -1.64 1.98
CA ILE A 102 19.50 -1.15 0.61
C ILE A 102 20.28 0.15 0.62
N GLY A 103 20.52 0.73 -0.57
CA GLY A 103 21.13 2.04 -0.71
C GLY A 103 22.62 2.09 -0.35
N LYS A 104 23.17 3.29 -0.42
CA LYS A 104 24.60 3.54 -0.16
C LYS A 104 24.91 3.52 1.34
N TRP A 105 23.92 3.80 2.17
CA TRP A 105 24.07 4.00 3.61
C TRP A 105 23.55 2.82 4.43
N ASN A 106 23.26 1.68 3.78
CA ASN A 106 22.66 0.50 4.40
C ASN A 106 21.34 0.84 5.11
N GLU A 107 20.48 1.55 4.40
CA GLU A 107 19.16 1.94 4.87
C GLU A 107 18.25 0.72 5.07
N ASP A 108 17.58 0.63 6.23
CA ASP A 108 16.46 -0.31 6.42
C ASP A 108 15.30 0.15 5.52
N PRO A 109 14.80 -0.71 4.60
CA PRO A 109 13.66 -0.38 3.77
C PRO A 109 12.46 0.18 4.53
N ARG A 110 12.21 -0.23 5.78
CA ARG A 110 11.11 0.29 6.61
C ARG A 110 11.21 1.81 6.83
N LEU A 111 12.41 2.39 6.83
CA LEU A 111 12.58 3.84 6.91
C LEU A 111 12.05 4.54 5.65
N GLY A 112 12.11 3.90 4.49
CA GLY A 112 11.52 4.43 3.26
C GLY A 112 10.00 4.49 3.34
N TYR A 113 9.36 3.52 3.99
CA TYR A 113 7.92 3.55 4.24
C TYR A 113 7.52 4.71 5.14
N TYR A 114 8.27 4.95 6.22
CA TYR A 114 8.02 6.12 7.07
C TYR A 114 8.40 7.43 6.38
N GLY A 115 9.41 7.43 5.50
CA GLY A 115 9.76 8.59 4.68
C GLY A 115 8.66 8.98 3.69
N TRP A 116 7.93 7.99 3.16
CA TRP A 116 6.70 8.24 2.40
C TRP A 116 5.62 8.88 3.27
N LEU A 117 5.37 8.36 4.48
CA LEU A 117 4.37 8.95 5.38
C LEU A 117 4.75 10.37 5.83
N ASP A 118 6.02 10.61 6.10
CA ASP A 118 6.57 11.92 6.44
C ASP A 118 6.39 12.93 5.29
N ASP A 119 6.70 12.51 4.06
CA ASP A 119 6.42 13.30 2.86
C ASP A 119 4.94 13.68 2.77
N ARG A 120 4.03 12.71 2.94
CA ARG A 120 2.58 12.98 2.96
C ARG A 120 2.19 13.95 4.07
N PHE A 121 2.73 13.77 5.27
CA PHE A 121 2.47 14.64 6.42
C PHE A 121 2.81 16.10 6.08
N HIS A 122 3.92 16.34 5.39
CA HIS A 122 4.34 17.68 4.96
C HIS A 122 3.59 18.21 3.72
N HIS A 123 2.89 17.36 2.97
CA HIS A 123 2.17 17.72 1.74
C HIS A 123 0.65 17.81 1.92
N ARG A 124 0.21 18.56 2.93
CA ARG A 124 -1.20 18.95 3.18
C ARG A 124 -2.16 17.79 3.50
N VAL A 125 -1.63 16.63 3.87
CA VAL A 125 -2.40 15.49 4.40
C VAL A 125 -1.89 15.09 5.79
N HIS A 126 -1.54 16.08 6.62
CA HIS A 126 -1.01 15.89 7.98
C HIS A 126 -2.05 15.32 8.93
N THR A 127 -3.35 15.66 8.77
CA THR A 127 -4.37 15.18 9.72
C THR A 127 -4.62 13.69 9.48
N ILE A 128 -4.72 13.26 8.23
CA ILE A 128 -4.92 11.85 7.91
C ILE A 128 -3.71 11.00 8.27
N VAL A 129 -2.48 11.49 8.01
CA VAL A 129 -1.25 10.80 8.45
C VAL A 129 -1.16 10.77 9.99
N GLY A 130 -1.45 11.87 10.66
CA GLY A 130 -1.46 11.93 12.12
C GLY A 130 -2.45 10.96 12.74
N LYS A 131 -3.69 10.89 12.23
CA LYS A 131 -4.68 9.89 12.67
C LYS A 131 -4.28 8.46 12.33
N TYR A 132 -3.59 8.24 11.20
CA TYR A 132 -3.08 6.94 10.81
C TYR A 132 -2.01 6.41 11.77
N LEU A 133 -1.13 7.29 12.23
CA LEU A 133 0.00 6.99 13.12
C LEU A 133 -0.32 7.19 14.61
N GLY A 134 -1.47 7.77 14.94
CA GLY A 134 -1.90 8.01 16.32
C GLY A 134 -1.22 9.24 16.96
N PHE A 135 -0.83 10.24 16.17
CA PHE A 135 -0.27 11.48 16.66
C PHE A 135 -1.31 12.29 17.45
N SER A 136 -0.86 13.03 18.46
CA SER A 136 -1.72 13.94 19.20
C SER A 136 -2.18 15.12 18.33
N GLU A 137 -3.37 15.67 18.60
CA GLU A 137 -3.85 16.87 17.91
C GLU A 137 -2.90 18.06 18.10
N ASP A 138 -2.22 18.17 19.23
CA ASP A 138 -1.21 19.21 19.48
C ASP A 138 0.02 19.03 18.58
N PHE A 139 0.50 17.79 18.41
CA PHE A 139 1.57 17.49 17.45
C PHE A 139 1.13 17.87 16.04
N ILE A 140 -0.05 17.43 15.59
CA ILE A 140 -0.57 17.77 14.25
C ILE A 140 -0.69 19.29 14.08
N ARG A 141 -1.23 20.02 15.07
CA ARG A 141 -1.40 21.48 15.03
C ARG A 141 -0.08 22.24 14.99
N LYS A 142 0.92 21.81 15.76
CA LYS A 142 2.27 22.40 15.73
C LYS A 142 2.81 22.42 14.30
N HIS A 143 2.63 21.32 13.57
CA HIS A 143 3.15 21.12 12.22
C HIS A 143 2.26 21.73 11.12
N LEU A 144 1.01 22.06 11.45
CA LEU A 144 0.09 22.82 10.61
C LEU A 144 0.46 24.30 10.49
N VAL A 145 0.93 24.88 11.59
CA VAL A 145 1.23 26.32 11.70
C VAL A 145 2.64 26.63 11.20
N SER A 146 3.54 25.65 11.25
CA SER A 146 4.95 25.77 10.85
C SER A 146 5.23 25.37 9.40
N VAL A 147 4.29 25.59 8.46
CA VAL A 147 4.51 25.33 7.02
C VAL A 147 5.61 26.27 6.51
N GLY A 148 6.87 25.92 6.75
CA GLY A 148 8.05 26.77 6.58
C GLY A 148 9.22 26.49 7.53
N GLU A 149 8.99 25.92 8.71
CA GLU A 149 10.09 25.42 9.57
C GLU A 149 10.26 23.93 9.29
N LEU A 150 11.39 23.57 8.67
CA LEU A 150 11.77 22.21 8.32
C LEU A 150 11.83 21.35 9.58
N HIS A 151 10.78 20.58 9.84
CA HIS A 151 10.86 19.46 10.76
C HIS A 151 11.74 18.38 10.14
N SER A 152 12.50 17.72 10.99
CA SER A 152 13.45 16.68 10.55
C SER A 152 12.77 15.32 10.63
N PHE A 153 12.99 14.47 9.63
CA PHE A 153 12.57 13.06 9.64
C PHE A 153 12.86 12.32 10.98
N PRO A 154 13.97 12.59 11.69
CA PRO A 154 14.17 12.10 13.07
C PRO A 154 13.08 12.46 14.08
N GLU A 155 12.56 13.70 14.09
CA GLU A 155 11.48 14.13 15.01
C GLU A 155 10.18 13.37 14.68
N PHE A 156 9.87 13.21 13.39
CA PHE A 156 8.73 12.41 12.92
C PHE A 156 8.83 10.96 13.39
N LEU A 157 9.99 10.32 13.17
CA LEU A 157 10.21 8.94 13.61
C LEU A 157 10.16 8.78 15.14
N GLU A 158 10.69 9.76 15.88
CA GLU A 158 10.62 9.74 17.34
C GLU A 158 9.17 9.75 17.82
N GLU A 159 8.31 10.56 17.19
CA GLU A 159 6.88 10.58 17.51
C GLU A 159 6.20 9.26 17.12
N VAL A 160 6.46 8.73 15.92
CA VAL A 160 5.94 7.41 15.48
C VAL A 160 6.26 6.30 16.46
N ASN A 161 7.44 6.32 17.08
CA ASN A 161 7.87 5.31 18.04
C ASN A 161 7.18 5.43 19.41
N LYS A 162 6.57 6.58 19.72
CA LYS A 162 5.85 6.83 20.98
C LYS A 162 4.34 6.61 20.86
N THR A 163 3.81 6.56 19.65
CA THR A 163 2.37 6.53 19.41
C THR A 163 1.84 5.13 19.09
N PHE A 164 0.51 4.99 19.17
CA PHE A 164 -0.20 3.77 18.78
C PHE A 164 -1.36 4.11 17.85
N GLY A 165 -1.09 4.11 16.55
CA GLY A 165 -2.09 4.26 15.50
C GLY A 165 -2.40 2.95 14.77
N MET A 166 -3.12 3.09 13.67
CA MET A 166 -3.52 1.97 12.81
C MET A 166 -2.33 1.23 12.22
N ASP A 167 -1.25 1.95 11.90
CA ASP A 167 0.00 1.37 11.43
C ASP A 167 0.64 0.43 12.47
N GLN A 168 0.75 0.87 13.73
CA GLN A 168 1.28 0.06 14.82
C GLN A 168 0.34 -1.11 15.16
N PHE A 169 -0.98 -0.89 15.13
CA PHE A 169 -1.97 -1.95 15.30
C PHE A 169 -1.78 -3.04 14.25
N LEU A 170 -1.66 -2.69 12.97
CA LEU A 170 -1.48 -3.67 11.91
C LEU A 170 -0.13 -4.40 12.02
N THR A 171 0.96 -3.71 12.39
CA THR A 171 2.25 -4.37 12.67
C THR A 171 2.13 -5.43 13.76
N ARG A 172 1.36 -5.15 14.83
CA ARG A 172 1.21 -6.08 15.96
C ARG A 172 0.24 -7.22 15.67
N ASN A 173 -0.84 -6.96 14.94
CA ASN A 173 -1.97 -7.89 14.81
C ASN A 173 -2.02 -8.60 13.45
N TRP A 174 -1.27 -8.14 12.45
CA TRP A 174 -1.19 -8.77 11.15
C TRP A 174 0.27 -8.97 10.72
N LYS A 175 0.76 -10.20 10.83
CA LYS A 175 2.17 -10.58 10.58
C LYS A 175 2.72 -10.16 9.20
N TYR A 176 1.83 -9.89 8.24
CA TYR A 176 2.20 -9.47 6.89
C TYR A 176 2.36 -7.96 6.72
N TRP A 177 1.95 -7.15 7.71
CA TRP A 177 2.06 -5.70 7.63
C TRP A 177 3.52 -5.24 7.59
N ASP A 178 4.40 -5.88 8.37
CA ASP A 178 5.84 -5.59 8.35
C ASP A 178 6.48 -5.88 6.98
N LEU A 179 6.11 -7.00 6.35
CA LEU A 179 6.54 -7.32 4.99
C LEU A 179 6.07 -6.25 3.99
N LEU A 180 4.83 -5.78 4.12
CA LEU A 180 4.31 -4.72 3.29
C LEU A 180 5.10 -3.42 3.46
N LYS A 181 5.41 -3.00 4.69
CA LYS A 181 6.27 -1.83 4.95
C LYS A 181 7.62 -1.97 4.27
N PHE A 182 8.23 -3.14 4.36
CA PHE A 182 9.52 -3.43 3.75
C PHE A 182 9.47 -3.32 2.21
N VAL A 183 8.43 -3.88 1.58
CA VAL A 183 8.23 -3.79 0.12
C VAL A 183 8.00 -2.33 -0.31
N CYS A 184 7.12 -1.61 0.38
CA CYS A 184 6.79 -0.23 0.03
C CYS A 184 8.01 0.68 0.17
N GLY A 185 8.73 0.56 1.28
CA GLY A 185 9.90 1.39 1.54
C GLY A 185 11.13 1.04 0.69
N TYR A 186 11.28 -0.23 0.26
CA TYR A 186 12.26 -0.60 -0.75
C TYR A 186 12.07 0.22 -2.03
N TRP A 187 10.82 0.33 -2.48
CA TRP A 187 10.49 1.05 -3.71
C TRP A 187 10.56 2.56 -3.56
N TYR A 188 10.17 3.08 -2.40
CA TYR A 188 10.30 4.50 -2.11
C TYR A 188 11.76 4.98 -2.25
N TYR A 189 12.72 4.23 -1.69
CA TYR A 189 14.15 4.53 -1.85
C TYR A 189 14.68 4.28 -3.27
N THR A 190 14.08 3.34 -4.02
CA THR A 190 14.60 2.95 -5.34
C THR A 190 14.11 3.86 -6.46
N THR A 191 12.81 4.12 -6.54
CA THR A 191 12.18 4.81 -7.70
C THR A 191 11.53 6.14 -7.34
N GLY A 192 11.62 6.58 -6.08
CA GLY A 192 10.90 7.75 -5.59
C GLY A 192 9.38 7.60 -5.66
N ASP A 193 8.66 8.64 -5.26
CA ASP A 193 7.22 8.55 -4.98
C ASP A 193 6.35 8.19 -6.21
N ASN A 194 6.32 9.04 -7.25
CA ASN A 194 5.37 8.88 -8.36
C ASN A 194 5.44 7.51 -9.06
N ILE A 195 6.66 7.03 -9.34
CA ILE A 195 6.85 5.72 -9.99
C ILE A 195 6.52 4.59 -9.02
N SER A 196 6.91 4.73 -7.74
CA SER A 196 6.69 3.68 -6.75
C SER A 196 5.21 3.47 -6.44
N THR A 197 4.52 4.54 -6.11
CA THR A 197 3.12 4.56 -5.69
C THR A 197 2.18 4.05 -6.79
N ASP A 198 2.43 4.45 -8.04
CA ASP A 198 1.52 4.10 -9.15
C ASP A 198 1.82 2.74 -9.78
N PHE A 199 3.09 2.30 -9.80
CA PHE A 199 3.51 1.13 -10.58
C PHE A 199 4.19 0.06 -9.72
N THR A 200 5.37 0.35 -9.18
CA THR A 200 6.25 -0.72 -8.70
C THR A 200 5.80 -1.31 -7.36
N ILE A 201 5.24 -0.50 -6.45
CA ILE A 201 4.65 -0.98 -5.18
C ILE A 201 3.45 -1.89 -5.48
N PRO A 202 2.39 -1.44 -6.18
CA PRO A 202 1.24 -2.31 -6.44
C PRO A 202 1.57 -3.58 -7.21
N GLN A 203 2.47 -3.50 -8.19
CA GLN A 203 2.89 -4.65 -8.97
C GLN A 203 3.61 -5.69 -8.11
N THR A 204 4.51 -5.23 -7.23
CA THR A 204 5.29 -6.13 -6.38
C THR A 204 4.43 -6.72 -5.26
N LEU A 205 3.59 -5.92 -4.61
CA LEU A 205 2.67 -6.37 -3.56
C LEU A 205 1.72 -7.49 -4.05
N ARG A 206 1.21 -7.39 -5.28
CA ARG A 206 0.39 -8.44 -5.88
C ARG A 206 1.13 -9.78 -6.00
N ILE A 207 2.41 -9.74 -6.39
CA ILE A 207 3.26 -10.95 -6.46
C ILE A 207 3.56 -11.51 -5.06
N PHE A 208 3.61 -10.67 -4.02
CA PHE A 208 3.67 -11.11 -2.62
C PHE A 208 2.32 -11.63 -2.08
N GLY A 209 1.24 -11.58 -2.87
CA GLY A 209 -0.08 -12.09 -2.48
C GLY A 209 -0.97 -11.06 -1.78
N PHE A 210 -0.65 -9.77 -1.88
CA PHE A 210 -1.53 -8.71 -1.42
C PHE A 210 -2.42 -8.23 -2.58
N PRO A 211 -3.74 -8.42 -2.53
CA PRO A 211 -4.61 -7.74 -3.47
C PRO A 211 -4.46 -6.22 -3.32
N THR A 212 -4.08 -5.52 -4.39
CA THR A 212 -3.74 -4.10 -4.33
C THR A 212 -4.64 -3.25 -5.22
N ALA A 213 -5.15 -2.16 -4.67
CA ALA A 213 -5.90 -1.12 -5.34
C ALA A 213 -5.25 0.25 -5.14
N HIS A 214 -5.79 1.27 -5.79
CA HIS A 214 -5.44 2.66 -5.58
C HIS A 214 -6.63 3.40 -4.99
N ILE A 215 -6.40 4.12 -3.89
CA ILE A 215 -7.39 5.02 -3.29
C ILE A 215 -7.07 6.40 -3.80
N ASN A 216 -8.03 7.01 -4.48
CA ASN A 216 -7.92 8.33 -5.07
C ASN A 216 -8.60 9.35 -4.17
N ILE A 217 -8.04 10.55 -4.09
CA ILE A 217 -8.54 11.68 -3.32
C ILE A 217 -8.68 12.91 -4.20
N GLU A 218 -9.72 13.72 -3.94
CA GLU A 218 -9.93 15.01 -4.59
C GLU A 218 -10.34 16.09 -3.58
N PRO A 219 -9.79 17.31 -3.66
CA PRO A 219 -8.71 17.73 -4.56
C PRO A 219 -7.38 17.03 -4.23
N SER A 220 -6.51 16.87 -5.24
CA SER A 220 -5.14 16.39 -5.02
C SER A 220 -4.40 17.37 -4.10
N PRO A 221 -3.77 16.89 -3.02
CA PRO A 221 -2.96 17.74 -2.16
C PRO A 221 -1.79 18.34 -2.94
N LYS A 222 -1.33 19.54 -2.56
CA LYS A 222 -0.14 20.11 -3.19
C LYS A 222 1.11 19.37 -2.69
N GLY A 223 1.87 18.81 -3.61
CA GLY A 223 3.13 18.11 -3.33
C GLY A 223 2.98 16.62 -3.01
N ALA A 224 1.76 16.10 -2.96
CA ALA A 224 1.49 14.66 -2.91
C ALA A 224 0.64 14.22 -4.10
N GLY A 225 0.70 12.92 -4.43
CA GLY A 225 -0.09 12.33 -5.49
C GLY A 225 -1.61 12.41 -5.25
N PRO A 226 -2.45 12.34 -6.31
CA PRO A 226 -3.90 12.26 -6.20
C PRO A 226 -4.39 10.89 -5.68
N SER A 227 -3.49 9.93 -5.51
CA SER A 227 -3.81 8.57 -5.10
C SER A 227 -2.64 7.93 -4.37
N ASP A 228 -2.93 6.97 -3.51
CA ASP A 228 -1.94 6.09 -2.90
C ASP A 228 -2.40 4.63 -3.00
N TRP A 229 -1.45 3.71 -2.86
CA TRP A 229 -1.72 2.28 -2.84
C TRP A 229 -2.51 1.87 -1.58
N ALA A 230 -3.32 0.82 -1.69
CA ALA A 230 -4.02 0.18 -0.58
C ALA A 230 -4.07 -1.33 -0.81
N VAL A 231 -4.04 -2.11 0.28
CA VAL A 231 -4.12 -3.57 0.21
C VAL A 231 -5.40 -4.08 0.83
N SER A 232 -5.91 -5.19 0.29
CA SER A 232 -7.02 -5.92 0.90
C SER A 232 -6.60 -6.52 2.24
N LEU A 233 -7.36 -6.23 3.28
CA LEU A 233 -7.22 -6.88 4.58
C LEU A 233 -8.16 -8.10 4.65
N PRO A 234 -7.73 -9.21 5.28
CA PRO A 234 -8.66 -10.26 5.66
C PRO A 234 -9.76 -9.70 6.57
N TYR A 235 -10.99 -10.18 6.43
CA TYR A 235 -12.14 -9.66 7.19
C TYR A 235 -11.92 -9.61 8.71
N PRO A 236 -11.32 -10.64 9.37
CA PRO A 236 -11.03 -10.55 10.80
C PRO A 236 -10.11 -9.38 11.16
N ILE A 237 -9.10 -9.08 10.34
CA ILE A 237 -8.17 -7.97 10.57
C ILE A 237 -8.86 -6.62 10.35
N ALA A 238 -9.64 -6.49 9.27
CA ALA A 238 -10.43 -5.29 9.01
C ALA A 238 -11.42 -5.02 10.15
N LYS A 239 -12.12 -6.07 10.61
CA LYS A 239 -13.06 -5.97 11.72
C LYS A 239 -12.37 -5.52 13.01
N SER A 240 -11.26 -6.15 13.40
CA SER A 240 -10.53 -5.79 14.61
C SER A 240 -9.93 -4.38 14.54
N LEU A 241 -9.49 -3.93 13.35
CA LEU A 241 -9.04 -2.55 13.16
C LEU A 241 -10.18 -1.54 13.40
N GLN A 242 -11.38 -1.82 12.88
CA GLN A 242 -12.54 -0.97 13.11
C GLN A 242 -12.99 -0.95 14.58
N GLU A 243 -12.86 -2.08 15.29
CA GLU A 243 -13.18 -2.20 16.72
C GLU A 243 -12.18 -1.46 17.60
N GLU A 244 -10.89 -1.46 17.25
CA GLU A 244 -9.83 -0.75 17.99
C GLU A 244 -9.94 0.77 17.84
N PHE A 245 -10.34 1.25 16.65
CA PHE A 245 -10.45 2.67 16.34
C PHE A 245 -11.91 3.09 16.05
N PRO A 246 -12.84 2.96 17.02
CA PRO A 246 -14.27 3.17 16.78
C PRO A 246 -14.61 4.64 16.48
N ASN A 247 -13.76 5.57 16.94
CA ASN A 247 -13.91 7.00 16.67
C ASN A 247 -13.38 7.41 15.29
N ASN A 248 -12.71 6.50 14.58
CA ASN A 248 -12.30 6.71 13.21
C ASN A 248 -13.29 6.00 12.30
N LYS A 249 -14.06 6.76 11.53
CA LYS A 249 -14.84 6.19 10.42
C LYS A 249 -13.87 5.76 9.32
N ILE A 250 -13.53 4.48 9.31
CA ILE A 250 -12.64 3.87 8.30
C ILE A 250 -13.44 3.66 7.01
N LEU A 251 -12.89 4.14 5.91
CA LEU A 251 -13.49 4.09 4.59
C LEU A 251 -12.96 2.88 3.82
N TYR A 252 -13.31 1.65 4.22
CA TYR A 252 -12.87 0.46 3.48
C TYR A 252 -13.32 0.53 2.02
N GLY A 253 -12.37 0.33 1.10
CA GLY A 253 -12.70 0.15 -0.31
C GLY A 253 -13.18 -1.27 -0.61
N PRO A 254 -13.61 -1.55 -1.85
CA PRO A 254 -13.98 -2.90 -2.27
C PRO A 254 -12.85 -3.90 -1.97
N GLY A 255 -13.23 -5.12 -1.60
CA GLY A 255 -12.32 -6.15 -1.14
C GLY A 255 -11.68 -5.84 0.22
N TYR A 256 -12.35 -5.06 1.08
CA TYR A 256 -11.76 -4.53 2.32
C TYR A 256 -10.40 -3.88 2.12
N THR A 257 -10.23 -3.13 1.03
CA THR A 257 -8.97 -2.44 0.74
C THR A 257 -8.75 -1.30 1.73
N PHE A 258 -7.53 -1.22 2.26
CA PHE A 258 -7.11 -0.29 3.28
C PHE A 258 -5.70 0.23 3.00
N GLY A 259 -5.53 1.54 3.16
CA GLY A 259 -4.29 2.30 3.07
C GLY A 259 -4.48 3.65 3.77
N LEU A 260 -3.52 4.57 3.59
CA LEU A 260 -3.51 5.87 4.26
C LEU A 260 -4.84 6.63 4.11
N PHE A 261 -5.34 6.77 2.88
CA PHE A 261 -6.56 7.52 2.59
C PHE A 261 -7.87 6.81 2.95
N ASN A 262 -7.82 5.63 3.58
CA ASN A 262 -9.01 4.99 4.14
C ASN A 262 -9.16 5.25 5.65
N CYS A 263 -8.13 5.77 6.33
CA CYS A 263 -8.01 5.60 7.77
C CYS A 263 -8.98 6.47 8.59
N SER A 264 -9.46 7.59 8.06
CA SER A 264 -10.41 8.46 8.75
C SER A 264 -11.12 9.43 7.79
N GLU A 265 -12.44 9.31 7.68
CA GLU A 265 -13.27 10.30 6.96
C GLU A 265 -13.07 11.72 7.54
N GLU A 266 -13.05 11.85 8.86
CA GLU A 266 -12.86 13.14 9.53
C GLU A 266 -11.47 13.74 9.22
N GLY A 267 -10.41 12.92 9.22
CA GLY A 267 -9.06 13.36 8.87
C GLY A 267 -8.98 13.92 7.46
N LEU A 268 -9.56 13.20 6.49
CA LEU A 268 -9.63 13.63 5.10
C LEU A 268 -10.39 14.95 4.95
N ILE A 269 -11.53 15.11 5.65
CA ILE A 269 -12.31 16.35 5.62
C ILE A 269 -11.52 17.52 6.20
N LYS A 270 -10.78 17.32 7.31
CA LYS A 270 -9.90 18.34 7.92
C LYS A 270 -8.76 18.75 6.99
N ASP A 271 -8.21 17.79 6.24
CA ASP A 271 -7.20 18.05 5.19
C ASP A 271 -7.79 18.69 3.92
N GLY A 272 -9.10 18.98 3.89
CA GLY A 272 -9.77 19.65 2.77
C GLY A 272 -10.16 18.73 1.62
N ILE A 273 -10.04 17.40 1.80
CA ILE A 273 -10.46 16.40 0.82
C ILE A 273 -11.99 16.33 0.78
N LYS A 274 -12.53 16.31 -0.43
CA LYS A 274 -13.96 16.32 -0.74
C LYS A 274 -14.45 14.99 -1.29
N LYS A 275 -13.61 14.23 -1.99
CA LYS A 275 -13.96 12.92 -2.53
C LYS A 275 -12.85 11.92 -2.26
N VAL A 276 -13.26 10.70 -2.00
CA VAL A 276 -12.39 9.53 -1.89
C VAL A 276 -13.05 8.43 -2.72
N TYR A 277 -12.30 7.81 -3.63
CA TYR A 277 -12.86 6.80 -4.51
C TYR A 277 -11.82 5.79 -4.99
N VAL A 278 -12.30 4.63 -5.41
CA VAL A 278 -11.51 3.57 -6.05
C VAL A 278 -12.06 3.35 -7.44
N PHE A 279 -11.19 3.24 -8.44
CA PHE A 279 -11.61 2.78 -9.75
C PHE A 279 -11.83 1.27 -9.72
N TYR A 280 -13.07 0.86 -9.92
CA TYR A 280 -13.45 -0.53 -10.05
C TYR A 280 -13.70 -0.85 -11.53
N PHE A 281 -13.16 -1.97 -12.02
CA PHE A 281 -13.19 -2.35 -13.45
C PHE A 281 -12.68 -1.26 -14.41
N GLY A 282 -11.58 -0.60 -14.05
CA GLY A 282 -10.87 0.35 -14.93
C GLY A 282 -11.46 1.77 -14.93
N ASP A 283 -12.79 1.89 -15.00
CA ASP A 283 -13.40 3.16 -15.42
C ASP A 283 -14.52 3.64 -14.49
N VAL A 284 -15.03 2.80 -13.58
CA VAL A 284 -16.17 3.14 -12.73
C VAL A 284 -15.69 3.58 -11.35
N PRO A 285 -15.87 4.86 -10.95
CA PRO A 285 -15.49 5.32 -9.62
C PRO A 285 -16.51 4.80 -8.59
N VAL A 286 -16.01 4.05 -7.61
CA VAL A 286 -16.75 3.70 -6.39
C VAL A 286 -16.37 4.73 -5.33
N TYR A 287 -17.29 5.64 -5.01
CA TYR A 287 -17.07 6.65 -3.99
C TYR A 287 -17.18 6.05 -2.59
N LEU A 288 -16.10 6.20 -1.82
CA LEU A 288 -16.06 5.86 -0.40
C LEU A 288 -16.49 7.06 0.45
N MET A 289 -16.17 8.26 -0.03
CA MET A 289 -16.61 9.54 0.51
C MET A 289 -16.88 10.50 -0.64
N LYS A 290 -17.99 11.24 -0.59
CA LYS A 290 -18.28 12.32 -1.53
C LYS A 290 -19.06 13.40 -0.81
N LYS A 291 -18.39 14.51 -0.51
CA LYS A 291 -19.05 15.70 0.05
C LYS A 291 -19.87 16.34 -1.07
N SER A 292 -21.18 16.44 -0.84
CA SER A 292 -22.16 17.13 -1.69
C SER A 292 -21.84 18.62 -1.79
#